data_AF-V9HQV3-F1
#
_entry.id   AF-V9HQV3-F1
#
_cell.length_a   1.000
_cell.length_b   1.000
_cell.length_c   1.000
_cell.angle_alpha   90.00
_cell.angle_beta   90.00
_cell.angle_gamma   90.00
#
_symmetry.space_group_name_H-M   'P 1'
#
loop_
_entity.id
_entity.type
_entity.pdbx_description
1 polymer ?
#
loop_
_entity_poly.entity_id
_entity_poly.type
_entity_poly.pdbx_seq_one_letter_code
_entity_poly.pdbx_strand_id
1 'polypeptide(L)' 'MQKSRAEYFKERRKKLKDFGVLIEREKLEEFEKQLKQKNITKTKWLNDKIDIELKK' A
#
# COMPACT_ATOMS: atom_id res chain seq x y z
N MET A 1 -24.48 -3.36 19.41
CA MET A 1 -24.11 -2.05 18.84
C MET A 1 -23.62 -2.28 17.41
N GLN A 2 -24.42 -1.97 16.40
CA GLN A 2 -23.98 -2.05 15.00
C GLN A 2 -22.96 -0.92 14.78
N LYS A 3 -21.67 -1.26 14.63
CA LYS A 3 -20.69 -0.29 14.15
C LYS A 3 -21.16 0.20 12.79
N SER A 4 -21.58 1.46 12.70
CA SER A 4 -22.09 2.02 11.45
C SER A 4 -21.00 1.90 10.39
N ARG A 5 -21.35 1.45 9.18
CA ARG A 5 -20.44 1.35 8.04
C ARG A 5 -19.67 2.67 7.82
N ALA A 6 -20.30 3.80 8.12
CA ALA A 6 -19.68 5.13 8.09
C ALA A 6 -18.53 5.28 9.09
N GLU A 7 -18.66 4.73 10.30
CA GLU A 7 -17.64 4.77 11.34
C GLU A 7 -16.41 3.92 10.95
N TYR A 8 -16.62 2.74 10.39
CA TYR A 8 -15.55 1.89 9.84
C TYR A 8 -14.72 2.63 8.77
N PHE A 9 -15.38 3.32 7.83
CA PHE A 9 -14.66 4.11 6.82
C PHE A 9 -13.96 5.34 7.41
N LYS A 10 -14.54 5.96 8.45
CA LYS A 10 -13.94 7.09 9.15
C LYS A 10 -12.67 6.68 9.89
N GLU A 11 -12.69 5.56 10.62
CA GLU A 11 -11.51 5.01 11.28
C GLU A 11 -10.44 4.56 10.27
N ARG A 12 -10.84 3.94 9.16
CA ARG A 12 -9.92 3.50 8.11
C ARG A 12 -9.13 4.66 7.52
N ARG A 13 -9.77 5.80 7.23
CA ARG A 13 -9.10 7.02 6.72
C ARG A 13 -8.19 7.71 7.74
N LYS A 14 -8.44 7.53 9.04
CA LYS A 14 -7.53 8.03 10.09
C LYS A 14 -6.23 7.22 10.16
N LYS A 15 -6.31 5.92 9.89
CA LYS A 15 -5.17 4.99 10.03
C LYS A 15 -4.37 4.81 8.74
N LEU A 16 -5.03 4.88 7.59
CA LEU A 16 -4.43 4.59 6.29
C LEU A 16 -4.58 5.79 5.36
N LYS A 17 -3.47 6.22 4.78
CA LYS A 17 -3.42 7.27 3.75
C LYS A 17 -3.01 6.63 2.43
N ASP A 18 -3.65 7.06 1.35
CA ASP A 18 -3.29 6.63 -0.01
C ASP A 18 -2.05 7.39 -0.49
N PHE A 19 -1.16 6.70 -1.20
CA PHE A 19 0.02 7.27 -1.84
C PHE A 19 -0.17 7.24 -3.36
N GLY A 20 -0.99 8.17 -3.85
CA GLY A 20 -1.32 8.30 -5.26
C GLY A 20 -0.17 8.95 -6.03
N VAL A 21 0.73 8.13 -6.57
CA VAL A 21 1.81 8.57 -7.46
C VAL A 21 1.66 7.89 -8.81
N LEU A 22 1.82 8.66 -9.88
CA LEU A 22 1.85 8.14 -11.24
C LEU A 22 3.23 7.51 -11.51
N ILE A 23 3.22 6.24 -11.86
CA ILE A 23 4.41 5.46 -12.23
C ILE A 23 4.23 5.01 -13.67
N GLU A 24 5.32 4.97 -14.43
CA GLU A 24 5.33 4.42 -15.78
C GLU A 24 4.75 2.99 -15.81
N ARG A 25 3.90 2.74 -16.80
CA ARG A 25 3.12 1.50 -16.90
C ARG A 25 4.01 0.26 -17.01
N GLU A 26 4.95 0.25 -17.96
CA GLU A 26 5.81 -0.91 -18.19
C GLU A 26 6.63 -1.25 -16.95
N LYS A 27 7.22 -0.22 -16.33
CA LYS A 27 7.93 -0.34 -15.06
C LYS A 27 7.07 -0.96 -13.96
N LEU A 28 5.82 -0.53 -13.82
CA LEU A 28 4.91 -1.10 -12.82
C LEU A 28 4.55 -2.56 -13.15
N GLU A 29 4.30 -2.89 -14.42
CA GLU A 29 3.98 -4.25 -14.86
C GLU A 29 5.14 -5.22 -14.63
N GLU A 30 6.38 -4.84 -14.94
CA GLU A 30 7.57 -5.63 -14.63
C GLU A 30 7.74 -5.80 -13.12
N PHE A 31 7.54 -4.72 -12.37
CA PHE A 31 7.65 -4.75 -10.92
C PHE A 31 6.59 -5.67 -10.28
N GLU A 32 5.37 -5.68 -10.79
CA GLU A 32 4.31 -6.60 -10.37
C GLU A 32 4.67 -8.07 -10.62
N LYS A 33 5.31 -8.38 -11.75
CA LYS A 33 5.80 -9.74 -12.03
C LYS A 33 6.83 -10.17 -10.98
N GLN A 34 7.79 -9.30 -10.66
CA GLN A 34 8.79 -9.58 -9.62
C GLN A 34 8.16 -9.77 -8.24
N LEU A 35 7.18 -8.93 -7.89
CA LEU A 35 6.45 -9.05 -6.62
C LEU A 35 5.67 -10.36 -6.53
N LYS A 36 5.01 -10.78 -7.61
CA LYS A 36 4.33 -12.08 -7.69
C LYS A 36 5.30 -13.24 -7.50
N GLN A 37 6.48 -13.20 -8.14
CA GLN A 37 7.51 -14.22 -7.96
C GLN A 37 8.00 -14.30 -6.51
N LYS A 38 8.10 -13.15 -5.82
CA LYS A 38 8.51 -13.07 -4.41
C LYS A 38 7.38 -13.35 -3.42
N ASN A 39 6.15 -13.55 -3.90
CA ASN A 39 4.93 -13.68 -3.09
C ASN A 39 4.70 -12.50 -2.12
N ILE A 40 5.07 -11.29 -2.55
CA ILE A 40 4.93 -10.05 -1.77
C ILE A 40 3.86 -9.17 -2.42
N THR A 41 2.98 -8.58 -1.61
CA THR A 41 1.97 -7.64 -2.11
C THR A 41 2.56 -6.24 -2.32
N LYS A 42 2.01 -5.48 -3.27
CA LYS A 42 2.40 -4.07 -3.53
C LYS A 42 2.39 -3.22 -2.25
N THR A 43 1.35 -3.39 -1.42
CA THR A 43 1.21 -2.71 -0.13
C THR A 43 2.33 -3.08 0.84
N LYS A 44 2.67 -4.37 0.95
CA LYS A 44 3.73 -4.82 1.85
C LYS A 44 5.09 -4.27 1.40
N TRP A 45 5.39 -4.36 0.11
CA TRP A 45 6.63 -3.82 -0.44
C TRP A 45 6.78 -2.32 -0.21
N LEU A 46 5.71 -1.54 -0.43
CA LEU A 46 5.74 -0.09 -0.22
C LEU A 46 5.97 0.27 1.25
N ASN A 47 5.27 -0.40 2.17
CA ASN A 47 5.47 -0.16 3.61
C ASN A 47 6.88 -0.54 4.06
N ASP A 48 7.42 -1.67 3.58
CA ASP A 48 8.77 -2.13 3.89
C ASP A 48 9.83 -1.13 3.40
N LYS A 49 9.67 -0.61 2.18
CA LYS A 49 10.55 0.44 1.65
C LYS A 49 10.46 1.74 2.44
N ILE A 50 9.27 2.16 2.84
CA ILE A 50 9.10 3.35 3.68
C ILE A 50 9.75 3.13 5.06
N ASP A 51 9.59 1.96 5.67
CA ASP A 51 10.18 1.64 6.98
C ASP A 51 11.73 1.67 6.93
N ILE A 52 12.33 1.18 5.84
CA ILE A 52 13.78 1.27 5.61
C ILE A 52 14.23 2.74 5.51
N GLU A 53 13.50 3.58 4.78
CA GLU A 53 13.84 5.00 4.63
C GLU A 53 13.62 5.79 5.93
N LEU A 54 12.63 5.41 6.76
CA LEU A 54 12.36 6.05 8.05
C LEU A 54 13.33 5.62 9.17
N LYS A 55 13.98 4.46 9.03
CA LYS A 55 15.01 3.97 9.97
C LYS A 55 16.41 4.54 9.70
N LYS A 56 16.51 5.41 8.68
CA LYS A 56 17.73 6.11 8.28
C LYS A 56 17.80 7.48 8.92
#